data_AF-A0A522ULR7-F1
#
_entry.id   AF-A0A522ULR7-F1
#
_cell.length_a   1.000
_cell.length_b   1.000
_cell.length_c   1.000
_cell.angle_alpha   90.00
_cell.angle_beta   90.00
_cell.angle_gamma   90.00
#
_symmetry.space_group_name_H-M   'P 1'
#
loop_
_entity.id
_entity.type
_entity.pdbx_description
1 polymer ?
#
loop_
_entity_poly.entity_id
_entity_poly.type
_entity_poly.pdbx_seq_one_letter_code
_entity_poly.pdbx_strand_id
1 'polypeptide(L)'
;PAFVALFAEAMREGGVALGLRQEDAAELAVQTILGTARLLDTGMAPEALRKMVTSPGGTTEAGLRTFAERDFGGLVGDALRSAQKRAEELGRTA
;
A
#
# COMPACT_ATOMS: atom_id res chain seq x y z
N PRO A 1 -4.03 -0.66 -11.12
CA PRO A 1 -4.03 0.77 -10.71
C PRO A 1 -4.98 1.09 -9.55
N ALA A 2 -6.24 0.66 -9.61
CA ALA A 2 -7.26 1.00 -8.61
C ALA A 2 -6.88 0.64 -7.17
N PHE A 3 -6.23 -0.51 -6.92
CA PHE A 3 -5.79 -0.90 -5.57
C PHE A 3 -4.78 0.08 -4.96
N VAL A 4 -3.84 0.59 -5.76
CA VAL A 4 -2.85 1.58 -5.31
C VAL A 4 -3.49 2.96 -5.15
N ALA A 5 -4.43 3.32 -6.02
CA ALA A 5 -5.19 4.57 -5.89
C ALA A 5 -6.03 4.59 -4.60
N LEU A 6 -6.70 3.48 -4.26
CA LEU A 6 -7.43 3.32 -3.01
C LEU A 6 -6.48 3.42 -1.79
N PHE A 7 -5.27 2.83 -1.89
CA PHE A 7 -4.27 2.97 -0.83
C PHE A 7 -3.82 4.44 -0.66
N ALA A 8 -3.59 5.16 -1.75
CA ALA A 8 -3.25 6.58 -1.73
C ALA A 8 -4.37 7.43 -1.10
N GLU A 9 -5.63 7.13 -1.43
CA GLU A 9 -6.81 7.77 -0.85
C GLU A 9 -6.87 7.54 0.68
N ALA A 10 -6.70 6.30 1.13
CA ALA A 10 -6.67 5.96 2.55
C ALA A 10 -5.49 6.63 3.28
N MET A 11 -4.32 6.72 2.66
CA MET A 11 -3.16 7.44 3.22
C MET A 11 -3.45 8.94 3.39
N ARG A 12 -4.05 9.58 2.37
CA ARG A 12 -4.46 10.99 2.43
C ARG A 12 -5.46 11.21 3.57
N GLU A 13 -6.49 10.38 3.67
CA GLU A 13 -7.52 10.49 4.70
C GLU A 13 -6.95 10.28 6.10
N GLY A 14 -6.08 9.29 6.28
CA GLY A 14 -5.36 9.07 7.52
C GLY A 14 -4.49 10.27 7.90
N GLY A 15 -3.78 10.86 6.94
CA GLY A 15 -2.99 12.08 7.16
C GLY A 15 -3.84 13.26 7.63
N VAL A 16 -4.99 13.49 7.00
CA VAL A 16 -5.94 14.55 7.41
C VAL A 16 -6.49 14.28 8.81
N ALA A 17 -6.87 13.04 9.11
CA ALA A 17 -7.36 12.67 10.44
C ALA A 17 -6.31 12.88 11.54
N LEU A 18 -5.02 12.83 11.18
CA LEU A 18 -3.88 13.11 12.07
C LEU A 18 -3.48 14.59 12.11
N GLY A 19 -4.24 15.48 11.45
CA GLY A 19 -4.08 16.93 11.51
C GLY A 19 -3.30 17.56 10.36
N LEU A 20 -2.96 16.82 9.30
CA LEU A 20 -2.38 17.41 8.10
C LEU A 20 -3.43 18.19 7.31
N ARG A 21 -2.99 19.23 6.61
CA ARG A 21 -3.83 19.89 5.59
C ARG A 21 -4.12 18.90 4.47
N GLN A 22 -5.30 19.00 3.87
CA GLN A 22 -5.73 18.09 2.81
C GLN A 22 -4.74 18.03 1.63
N GLU A 23 -4.22 19.19 1.23
CA GLU A 23 -3.24 19.30 0.13
C GLU A 23 -1.93 18.60 0.49
N ASP A 24 -1.39 18.85 1.68
CA ASP A 24 -0.15 18.22 2.16
C ASP A 24 -0.31 16.69 2.28
N ALA A 25 -1.43 16.22 2.84
CA ALA A 25 -1.69 14.78 2.98
C ALA A 25 -1.79 14.08 1.61
N ALA A 26 -2.41 14.75 0.63
CA ALA A 26 -2.52 14.22 -0.73
C ALA A 26 -1.15 14.16 -1.42
N GLU A 27 -0.36 15.24 -1.32
CA GLU A 27 0.98 15.30 -1.91
C GLU A 27 1.91 14.27 -1.28
N LEU A 28 1.95 14.18 0.05
CA LEU A 28 2.78 13.22 0.78
C LEU A 28 2.43 11.78 0.45
N ALA A 29 1.14 11.44 0.34
CA ALA A 29 0.70 10.09 -0.04
C ALA A 29 1.20 9.73 -1.45
N VAL A 30 0.98 10.60 -2.43
CA VAL A 30 1.40 10.36 -3.82
C VAL A 30 2.92 10.28 -3.95
N GLN A 31 3.65 11.22 -3.35
CA GLN A 31 5.12 11.23 -3.41
C GLN A 31 5.73 10.03 -2.70
N THR A 32 5.14 9.58 -1.58
CA THR A 32 5.58 8.36 -0.88
C THR A 32 5.43 7.13 -1.77
N ILE A 33 4.28 6.98 -2.43
CA ILE A 33 4.03 5.87 -3.36
C ILE A 33 5.00 5.93 -4.55
N LEU A 34 5.18 7.11 -5.15
CA LEU A 34 6.08 7.32 -6.28
C LEU A 34 7.55 7.04 -5.93
N GLY A 35 8.01 7.56 -4.79
CA GLY A 35 9.36 7.32 -4.28
C GLY A 35 9.61 5.83 -4.01
N THR A 36 8.65 5.15 -3.40
CA THR A 36 8.71 3.70 -3.16
C THR A 36 8.78 2.94 -4.48
N ALA A 37 7.92 3.26 -5.45
CA ALA A 37 7.92 2.62 -6.76
C ALA A 37 9.26 2.81 -7.48
N ARG A 38 9.83 4.02 -7.45
CA ARG A 38 11.16 4.30 -8.03
C ARG A 38 12.27 3.49 -7.40
N LEU A 39 12.24 3.29 -6.07
CA LEU A 39 13.23 2.46 -5.37
C LEU A 39 13.11 0.99 -5.78
N LEU A 40 11.88 0.47 -5.90
CA LEU A 40 11.64 -0.91 -6.36
C LEU A 40 12.06 -1.11 -7.82
N ASP A 41 11.87 -0.11 -8.67
CA ASP A 41 12.25 -0.13 -10.09
C ASP A 41 13.77 -0.27 -10.30
N THR A 42 14.59 0.06 -9.28
CA THR A 42 16.04 -0.22 -9.29
C THR A 42 16.40 -1.71 -9.19
N GLY A 43 15.41 -2.58 -8.98
CA GLY A 43 15.60 -4.02 -8.75
C GLY A 43 15.76 -4.40 -7.27
N MET A 44 15.61 -3.45 -6.34
CA MET A 44 15.60 -3.74 -4.91
C MET A 44 14.40 -4.60 -4.54
N ALA A 45 14.63 -5.71 -3.84
CA ALA A 45 13.55 -6.57 -3.35
C ALA A 45 12.64 -5.80 -2.36
N PRO A 46 11.30 -5.96 -2.42
CA PRO A 46 10.37 -5.27 -1.52
C PRO A 46 10.66 -5.50 -0.03
N GLU A 47 11.07 -6.71 0.36
CA GLU A 47 11.40 -7.03 1.74
C GLU A 47 12.67 -6.32 2.19
N ALA A 48 13.63 -6.14 1.28
CA ALA A 48 14.86 -5.39 1.54
C ALA A 48 14.56 -3.91 1.71
N LEU A 49 13.75 -3.32 0.81
CA LEU A 49 13.30 -1.92 0.94
C LEU A 49 12.57 -1.70 2.26
N ARG A 50 11.60 -2.57 2.59
CA ARG A 50 10.85 -2.47 3.85
C ARG A 50 11.76 -2.53 5.08
N LYS A 51 12.74 -3.44 5.11
CA LYS A 51 13.71 -3.53 6.21
C LYS A 51 14.59 -2.27 6.30
N MET A 52 15.04 -1.75 5.16
CA MET A 52 15.88 -0.56 5.09
C MET A 52 15.20 0.69 5.69
N VAL A 53 13.88 0.83 5.54
CA VAL A 53 13.10 1.98 6.05
C VAL A 53 12.45 1.74 7.40
N THR A 54 12.77 0.63 8.08
CA THR A 54 12.19 0.25 9.38
C THR A 54 13.29 0.14 10.43
N SER A 55 13.28 1.04 11.41
CA SER A 55 14.14 0.94 12.60
C SER A 55 13.44 0.19 13.74
N PRO A 56 14.17 -0.59 14.56
CA PRO A 56 13.61 -1.22 15.76
C PRO A 56 13.02 -0.17 16.71
N GLY A 57 11.77 -0.38 17.15
CA GLY A 57 11.02 0.56 18.00
C GLY A 57 10.55 1.83 17.29
N GLY A 58 10.74 1.94 15.97
CA GLY A 58 10.38 3.11 15.18
C GLY A 58 8.89 3.23 14.86
N THR A 59 8.49 4.41 14.34
CA THR A 59 7.11 4.69 13.94
C THR A 59 6.65 3.81 12.78
N THR A 60 7.52 3.55 11.80
CA THR A 60 7.25 2.62 10.69
C THR A 60 6.98 1.21 11.20
N GLU A 61 7.77 0.72 12.16
CA GLU A 61 7.57 -0.61 12.75
C GLU A 61 6.21 -0.71 13.44
N ALA A 62 5.83 0.31 14.22
CA ALA A 62 4.53 0.37 14.88
C ALA A 62 3.36 0.33 13.86
N GLY A 63 3.47 1.06 12.75
CA GLY A 63 2.48 1.02 11.68
C GLY A 63 2.42 -0.35 10.97
N LEU A 64 3.57 -0.94 10.66
CA LEU A 64 3.66 -2.27 10.03
C LEU A 64 3.09 -3.38 10.94
N ARG A 65 3.26 -3.27 12.26
CA ARG A 65 2.67 -4.20 13.22
C ARG A 65 1.14 -4.18 13.15
N THR A 66 0.52 -2.99 13.06
CA THR A 66 -0.92 -2.88 12.84
C THR A 66 -1.38 -3.57 11.55
N PHE A 67 -0.63 -3.43 10.45
CA PHE A 67 -0.94 -4.15 9.21
C PHE A 67 -0.83 -5.67 9.37
N ALA A 68 0.15 -6.16 10.13
CA ALA A 68 0.30 -7.58 10.39
C ALA A 68 -0.86 -8.14 11.26
N GLU A 69 -1.24 -7.43 12.33
CA GLU A 69 -2.35 -7.81 13.23
C GLU A 69 -3.70 -7.85 12.50
N ARG A 70 -3.85 -7.09 11.41
CA ARG A 70 -5.07 -7.05 10.60
C ARG A 70 -5.00 -7.94 9.35
N ASP A 71 -3.97 -8.78 9.24
CA ASP A 71 -3.73 -9.66 8.10
C ASP A 71 -3.81 -8.96 6.73
N PHE A 72 -3.05 -7.87 6.60
CA PHE A 72 -2.97 -7.13 5.34
C PHE A 72 -2.57 -8.02 4.16
N GLY A 73 -1.67 -8.98 4.38
CA GLY A 73 -1.25 -9.94 3.35
C GLY A 73 -2.39 -10.83 2.87
N GLY A 74 -3.18 -11.39 3.81
CA GLY A 74 -4.37 -12.17 3.49
C GLY A 74 -5.41 -11.36 2.72
N LEU A 75 -5.70 -10.13 3.18
CA LEU A 75 -6.63 -9.22 2.52
C LEU A 75 -6.25 -8.93 1.06
N VAL A 76 -4.98 -8.60 0.80
CA VAL A 76 -4.48 -8.38 -0.57
C VAL A 76 -4.58 -9.66 -1.39
N GLY A 77 -4.25 -10.82 -0.80
CA GLY A 77 -4.40 -12.12 -1.46
C GLY A 77 -5.84 -12.42 -1.88
N ASP A 78 -6.82 -12.14 -1.02
CA ASP A 78 -8.25 -12.32 -1.31
C ASP A 78 -8.75 -11.38 -2.40
N ALA A 79 -8.30 -10.13 -2.40
CA ALA A 79 -8.62 -9.17 -3.45
C ALA A 79 -8.13 -9.65 -4.83
N LEU A 80 -6.90 -10.18 -4.90
CA LEU A 80 -6.33 -10.74 -6.13
C LEU A 80 -7.07 -12.01 -6.59
N ARG A 81 -7.40 -12.92 -5.67
CA ARG A 81 -8.20 -14.11 -5.98
C ARG A 81 -9.58 -13.75 -6.52
N SER A 82 -10.23 -12.74 -5.94
CA SER A 82 -11.53 -12.25 -6.39
C SER A 82 -11.45 -11.67 -7.80
N ALA A 83 -10.40 -10.89 -8.08
CA ALA A 83 -10.15 -10.34 -9.42
C ALA A 83 -9.87 -11.46 -10.45
N GLN A 84 -9.05 -12.45 -10.11
CA GLN A 84 -8.78 -13.62 -10.97
C GLN A 84 -10.07 -14.39 -11.28
N LYS A 85 -10.85 -14.73 -10.26
CA LYS A 85 -12.12 -15.46 -10.44
C LYS A 85 -13.05 -14.72 -11.40
N ARG A 86 -13.16 -13.39 -11.24
CA ARG A 86 -13.98 -12.58 -12.15
C ARG A 86 -13.44 -12.57 -13.58
N ALA A 87 -12.12 -12.53 -13.76
CA ALA A 87 -11.51 -12.60 -15.08
C ALA A 87 -11.81 -13.93 -15.78
N GLU A 88 -11.78 -15.05 -15.05
CA GLU A 88 -12.14 -16.37 -15.58
C GLU A 88 -13.62 -16.45 -15.99
N GLU A 89 -14.53 -15.89 -15.19
CA GLU A 89 -15.96 -15.84 -15.52
C GLU A 89 -16.22 -15.05 -16.82
N LEU A 90 -15.54 -13.91 -16.99
CA LEU A 90 -15.64 -13.09 -18.19
C LEU A 90 -15.06 -13.83 -19.41
N GLY A 91 -13.93 -14.51 -19.25
CA GLY A 91 -13.28 -15.28 -20.32
C GLY A 91 -14.06 -16.53 -20.75
N ARG A 92 -14.90 -17.11 -19.88
CA ARG A 92 -15.83 -18.20 -20.25
C ARG A 92 -17.07 -17.71 -20.98
N THR A 93 -17.36 -16.41 -20.93
CA THR A 93 -18.53 -15.79 -21.56
C THR A 93 -18.17 -15.15 -22.92
N ALA A 94 -16.88 -15.12 -23.29
CA ALA A 94 -16.34 -14.66 -24.56
C ALA A 94 -16.03 -15.82 -25.49
#